data_AF-A0A8J5U125-F1
#
_entry.id   AF-A0A8J5U125-F1
#
_cell.length_a   1.000
_cell.length_b   1.000
_cell.length_c   1.000
_cell.angle_alpha   90.00
_cell.angle_beta   90.00
_cell.angle_gamma   90.00
#
_symmetry.space_group_name_H-M   'P 1'
#
loop_
_entity.id
_entity.type
_entity.pdbx_description
1 polymer ?
#
loop_
_entity_poly.entity_id
_entity_poly.type
_entity_poly.pdbx_seq_one_letter_code
_entity_poly.pdbx_strand_id
1 'polypeptide(L)'
;MKEKEREYWDENFDSLTKEWVTNVVTAGMEKGMVSARACHAFAGAKSLGATNGATNGTPNGGIFPGLDYIRQAQILYWTDLSKMEHMGRWDKGHVKLRRSFMSAYGPGGVMQGGDILLWVDLGIIKGDEIDAEYVGCYEGTGFLAFDKSAMFASKSVTAAELPAIFDKPIACQPIEW
;
A
#
# COMPACT_ATOMS: atom_id res chain seq x y z
N MET A 1 11.37 -5.53 -15.66
CA MET A 1 11.84 -6.79 -15.08
C MET A 1 12.04 -7.81 -16.19
N LYS A 2 13.29 -8.28 -16.35
CA LYS A 2 13.67 -9.34 -17.30
C LYS A 2 13.10 -10.69 -16.85
N GLU A 3 12.98 -11.66 -17.75
CA GLU A 3 12.39 -12.98 -17.47
C GLU A 3 13.07 -13.71 -16.31
N LYS A 4 14.41 -13.84 -16.35
CA LYS A 4 15.20 -14.44 -15.26
C LYS A 4 14.95 -13.79 -13.89
N GLU A 5 14.80 -12.48 -13.85
CA GLU A 5 14.55 -11.74 -12.61
C GLU A 5 13.13 -11.97 -12.10
N ARG A 6 12.16 -12.09 -13.01
CA ARG A 6 10.77 -12.45 -12.69
C ARG A 6 10.68 -13.85 -12.12
N GLU A 7 11.30 -14.84 -12.78
CA GLU A 7 11.34 -16.23 -12.27
C GLU A 7 11.96 -16.28 -10.88
N TYR A 8 13.08 -15.59 -10.68
CA TYR A 8 13.71 -15.50 -9.37
C TYR A 8 12.80 -14.84 -8.33
N TRP A 9 12.06 -13.80 -8.71
CA TRP A 9 11.09 -13.15 -7.84
C TRP A 9 9.95 -14.09 -7.44
N ASP A 10 9.36 -14.78 -8.41
CA ASP A 10 8.23 -15.68 -8.19
C ASP A 10 8.64 -16.84 -7.26
N GLU A 11 9.84 -17.38 -7.43
CA GLU A 11 10.38 -18.47 -6.61
C GLU A 11 10.77 -18.04 -5.19
N ASN A 12 11.31 -16.82 -5.01
CA ASN A 12 12.00 -16.45 -3.76
C ASN A 12 11.28 -15.35 -2.95
N PHE A 13 10.45 -14.52 -3.58
CA PHE A 13 9.91 -13.29 -2.98
C PHE A 13 8.40 -13.15 -3.03
N ASP A 14 7.70 -13.74 -4.01
CA ASP A 14 6.24 -13.55 -4.17
C ASP A 14 5.47 -13.92 -2.90
N SER A 15 5.69 -15.13 -2.37
CA SER A 15 5.02 -15.57 -1.14
C SER A 15 5.38 -14.72 0.08
N LEU A 16 6.65 -14.32 0.23
CA LEU A 16 7.09 -13.48 1.35
C LEU A 16 6.50 -12.07 1.28
N THR A 17 6.38 -11.54 0.07
CA THR A 17 5.77 -10.23 -0.18
C THR A 17 4.27 -10.29 0.12
N LYS A 18 3.56 -11.33 -0.35
CA LYS A 18 2.14 -11.53 -0.06
C LYS A 18 1.86 -11.69 1.44
N GLU A 19 2.70 -12.43 2.14
CA GLU A 19 2.63 -12.56 3.61
C GLU A 19 2.83 -11.20 4.29
N TRP A 20 3.91 -10.49 3.96
CA TRP A 20 4.20 -9.18 4.54
C TRP A 20 3.07 -8.17 4.28
N VAL A 21 2.65 -8.02 3.02
CA VAL A 21 1.57 -7.09 2.66
C VAL A 21 0.31 -7.43 3.43
N THR A 22 -0.04 -8.72 3.53
CA THR A 22 -1.21 -9.14 4.30
C THR A 22 -1.08 -8.72 5.77
N ASN A 23 0.05 -9.01 6.40
CA ASN A 23 0.27 -8.68 7.82
C ASN A 23 0.19 -7.17 8.09
N VAL A 24 0.77 -6.34 7.22
CA VAL A 24 0.79 -4.89 7.42
C VAL A 24 -0.58 -4.27 7.19
N VAL A 25 -1.30 -4.67 6.14
CA VAL A 25 -2.60 -4.06 5.83
C VAL A 25 -3.72 -4.53 6.75
N THR A 26 -3.59 -5.70 7.37
CA THR A 26 -4.54 -6.20 8.38
C THR A 26 -4.06 -5.95 9.82
N ALA A 27 -3.04 -5.10 10.01
CA ALA A 27 -2.43 -4.86 11.31
C ALA A 27 -3.39 -4.29 12.37
N GLY A 28 -4.40 -3.53 11.92
CA GLY A 28 -5.40 -2.93 12.80
C GLY A 28 -4.88 -1.80 13.69
N MET A 29 -5.82 -1.12 14.34
CA MET A 29 -5.53 0.01 15.22
C MET A 29 -4.76 -0.39 16.47
N GLU A 30 -4.89 -1.63 16.96
CA GLU A 30 -4.13 -2.08 18.13
C GLU A 30 -2.61 -2.08 17.88
N LYS A 31 -2.20 -2.24 16.61
CA LYS A 31 -0.81 -2.13 16.18
C LYS A 31 -0.45 -0.75 15.65
N GLY A 32 -1.38 0.21 15.73
CA GLY A 32 -1.20 1.59 15.27
C GLY A 32 -1.45 1.82 13.78
N MET A 33 -2.02 0.86 13.05
CA MET A 33 -2.43 1.04 11.67
C MET A 33 -3.81 1.69 11.60
N VAL A 34 -3.85 2.94 11.14
CA VAL A 34 -5.09 3.73 10.99
C VAL A 34 -5.81 3.36 9.71
N SER A 35 -5.09 3.38 8.59
CA SER A 35 -5.67 3.05 7.30
C SER A 35 -4.63 2.42 6.41
N ALA A 36 -4.99 1.32 5.76
CA ALA A 36 -4.13 0.62 4.84
C ALA A 36 -4.83 0.40 3.50
N ARG A 37 -4.07 0.62 2.41
CA ARG A 37 -4.50 0.35 1.04
C ARG A 37 -3.38 -0.36 0.30
N ALA A 38 -3.69 -1.55 -0.22
CA ALA A 38 -2.88 -2.22 -1.22
C ALA A 38 -3.44 -1.84 -2.60
N CYS A 39 -2.74 -0.94 -3.28
CA CYS A 39 -3.10 -0.39 -4.58
C CYS A 39 -2.29 -1.07 -5.68
N HIS A 40 -2.83 -1.08 -6.90
CA HIS A 40 -2.14 -1.55 -8.08
C HIS A 40 -2.47 -0.67 -9.28
N ALA A 41 -1.52 -0.50 -10.20
CA ALA A 41 -1.78 0.23 -11.44
C ALA A 41 -2.37 -0.71 -12.50
N PHE A 42 -3.42 -0.26 -13.18
CA PHE A 42 -3.97 -0.92 -14.36
C PHE A 42 -3.06 -0.69 -15.57
N ALA A 43 -1.92 -1.38 -15.63
CA ALA A 43 -1.10 -1.41 -16.85
C ALA A 43 -1.47 -2.64 -17.67
N GLY A 44 -2.20 -2.45 -18.78
CA GLY A 44 -2.64 -3.51 -19.69
C GLY A 44 -4.11 -3.93 -19.49
N ALA A 45 -4.63 -4.73 -20.43
CA ALA A 45 -6.03 -5.16 -20.48
C ALA A 45 -6.47 -5.97 -19.24
N LYS A 46 -6.77 -5.28 -18.14
CA LYS A 46 -7.57 -5.79 -17.03
C LYS A 46 -8.58 -4.74 -16.62
N SER A 47 -9.85 -5.13 -16.65
CA SER A 47 -11.00 -4.33 -16.25
C SER A 47 -11.14 -4.29 -14.74
N LEU A 48 -11.71 -3.19 -14.23
CA LEU A 48 -12.24 -3.09 -12.86
C LEU A 48 -13.12 -4.32 -12.57
N GLY A 49 -12.85 -5.03 -11.47
CA GLY A 49 -13.54 -6.27 -11.08
C GLY A 49 -12.83 -7.58 -11.43
N ALA A 50 -11.62 -7.56 -11.99
CA ALA A 50 -10.86 -8.77 -12.30
C ALA A 50 -10.23 -9.43 -11.04
N THR A 51 -11.07 -9.91 -10.11
CA THR A 51 -10.70 -11.03 -9.25
C THR A 51 -10.92 -12.32 -10.05
N ASN A 52 -9.96 -12.70 -10.89
CA ASN A 52 -9.92 -14.07 -11.40
C ASN A 52 -9.43 -14.97 -10.25
N GLY A 53 -10.32 -15.22 -9.29
CA GLY A 53 -10.26 -16.44 -8.51
C GLY A 53 -10.39 -17.60 -9.49
N ALA A 54 -9.42 -18.52 -9.43
CA ALA A 54 -9.27 -19.71 -10.27
C ALA A 54 -8.62 -19.50 -11.66
N THR A 55 -7.29 -19.57 -11.66
CA THR A 55 -6.60 -20.42 -12.63
C THR A 55 -6.10 -21.67 -11.89
N ASN A 56 -6.66 -22.82 -12.24
CA ASN A 56 -6.20 -24.17 -11.85
C ASN A 56 -6.36 -24.62 -10.38
N GLY A 57 -7.50 -24.35 -9.74
CA GLY A 57 -7.99 -25.19 -8.63
C GLY A 57 -7.19 -25.18 -7.32
N THR A 58 -6.05 -24.50 -7.25
CA THR A 58 -5.38 -24.15 -6.00
C THR A 58 -5.65 -22.68 -5.69
N PRO A 59 -6.30 -22.37 -4.55
CA PRO A 59 -6.34 -20.99 -4.09
C PRO A 59 -4.90 -20.65 -3.70
N ASN A 60 -4.20 -19.87 -4.53
CA ASN A 60 -2.97 -19.19 -4.10
C ASN A 60 -3.36 -18.02 -3.16
N GLY A 61 -4.02 -18.38 -2.05
CA GLY A 61 -3.88 -17.93 -0.66
C GLY A 61 -3.68 -16.47 -0.29
N GLY A 62 -3.80 -15.49 -1.18
CA GLY A 62 -3.68 -14.08 -0.83
C GLY A 62 -5.04 -13.42 -0.69
N ILE A 63 -5.27 -12.70 0.42
CA ILE A 63 -6.47 -11.85 0.61
C ILE A 63 -6.49 -10.68 -0.40
N PHE A 64 -5.37 -10.43 -1.09
CA PHE A 64 -5.16 -9.29 -2.00
C PHE A 64 -4.85 -9.75 -3.44
N PRO A 65 -5.88 -9.96 -4.28
CA PRO A 65 -5.70 -10.30 -5.71
C PRO A 65 -5.01 -9.20 -6.54
N GLY A 66 -4.84 -8.00 -5.97
CA GLY A 66 -4.05 -6.91 -6.55
C GLY A 66 -2.53 -7.12 -6.50
N LEU A 67 -2.05 -8.17 -5.82
CA LEU A 67 -0.62 -8.48 -5.69
C LEU A 67 -0.02 -9.23 -6.88
N ASP A 68 -0.79 -9.47 -7.94
CA ASP A 68 -0.30 -10.06 -9.19
C ASP A 68 -0.06 -9.00 -10.30
N TYR A 69 -0.15 -7.71 -9.97
CA TYR A 69 0.07 -6.61 -10.93
C TYR A 69 1.53 -6.16 -10.98
N ILE A 70 1.96 -5.69 -12.15
CA ILE A 70 3.35 -5.24 -12.43
C ILE A 70 3.75 -4.03 -11.57
N ARG A 71 2.80 -3.17 -11.22
CA ARG A 71 3.03 -2.00 -10.36
C ARG A 71 2.07 -2.04 -9.20
N GLN A 72 2.64 -2.03 -8.00
CA GLN A 72 1.91 -2.09 -6.73
C GLN A 72 2.38 -0.93 -5.87
N ALA A 73 1.45 -0.38 -5.09
CA ALA A 73 1.73 0.66 -4.12
C ALA A 73 1.00 0.36 -2.82
N GLN A 74 1.65 0.62 -1.70
CA GLN A 74 1.02 0.55 -0.38
C GLN A 74 0.88 1.98 0.13
N ILE A 75 -0.34 2.37 0.51
CA ILE A 75 -0.61 3.64 1.18
C ILE A 75 -1.03 3.28 2.60
N LEU A 76 -0.18 3.63 3.56
CA LEU A 76 -0.30 3.21 4.96
C LEU A 76 -0.26 4.45 5.85
N TYR A 77 -1.32 4.62 6.64
CA TYR A 77 -1.43 5.66 7.66
C TYR A 77 -1.26 5.04 9.02
N TRP A 78 -0.28 5.55 9.76
CA TRP A 78 0.07 5.07 11.09
C TRP A 78 -0.25 6.13 12.12
N THR A 79 -0.61 5.71 13.33
CA THR A 79 -0.81 6.65 14.45
C THR A 79 0.49 7.33 14.86
N ASP A 80 1.62 6.63 14.69
CA ASP A 80 2.95 7.12 15.06
C ASP A 80 4.03 6.39 14.26
N LEU A 81 5.15 7.07 13.98
CA LEU A 81 6.28 6.49 13.25
C LEU A 81 6.86 5.25 13.96
N SER A 82 6.89 5.23 15.29
CA SER A 82 7.40 4.10 16.07
C SER A 82 6.60 2.82 15.84
N LYS A 83 5.30 2.93 15.51
CA LYS A 83 4.44 1.77 15.21
C LYS A 83 4.80 1.17 13.86
N MET A 84 5.05 2.01 12.86
CA MET A 84 5.56 1.58 11.55
C MET A 84 6.92 0.90 11.70
N GLU A 85 7.87 1.54 12.40
CA GLU A 85 9.20 0.99 12.62
C GLU A 85 9.16 -0.34 13.36
N HIS A 86 8.33 -0.44 14.40
CA HIS A 86 8.15 -1.66 15.16
C HIS A 86 7.66 -2.80 14.26
N MET A 87 6.63 -2.55 13.45
CA MET A 87 6.13 -3.57 12.54
C MET A 87 7.20 -4.01 11.54
N GLY A 88 7.94 -3.07 10.94
CA GLY A 88 9.02 -3.41 10.01
C GLY A 88 10.20 -4.15 10.66
N ARG A 89 10.44 -3.98 11.96
CA ARG A 89 11.58 -4.63 12.65
C ARG A 89 11.22 -5.97 13.27
N TRP A 90 9.97 -6.21 13.62
CA TRP A 90 9.55 -7.40 14.38
C TRP A 90 8.68 -8.38 13.59
N ASP A 91 8.02 -7.94 12.52
CA ASP A 91 7.32 -8.87 11.65
C ASP A 91 8.33 -9.85 11.00
N LYS A 92 8.14 -11.14 11.26
CA LYS A 92 9.07 -12.18 10.80
C LYS A 92 9.08 -12.27 9.27
N GLY A 93 7.94 -12.04 8.62
CA GLY A 93 7.79 -12.01 7.17
C GLY A 93 8.62 -10.88 6.57
N HIS A 94 8.46 -9.65 7.07
CA HIS A 94 9.23 -8.50 6.62
C HIS A 94 10.73 -8.63 6.87
N VAL A 95 11.14 -9.08 8.07
CA VAL A 95 12.56 -9.26 8.39
C VAL A 95 13.20 -10.29 7.47
N LYS A 96 12.52 -11.41 7.21
CA LYS A 96 12.99 -12.44 6.27
C LYS A 96 13.04 -11.91 4.84
N LEU A 97 11.99 -11.22 4.39
CA LEU A 97 11.91 -10.59 3.07
C LEU A 97 13.07 -9.61 2.88
N ARG A 98 13.26 -8.65 3.80
CA ARG A 98 14.34 -7.67 3.76
C ARG A 98 15.72 -8.34 3.70
N ARG A 99 15.97 -9.34 4.55
CA ARG A 99 17.25 -10.06 4.56
C ARG A 99 17.51 -10.78 3.23
N SER A 100 16.52 -11.51 2.73
CA SER A 100 16.63 -12.28 1.49
C SER A 100 16.80 -11.35 0.28
N PHE A 101 16.07 -10.24 0.25
CA PHE A 101 16.16 -9.22 -0.78
C PHE A 101 17.56 -8.59 -0.82
N MET A 102 18.09 -8.17 0.34
CA MET A 102 19.44 -7.60 0.42
C MET A 102 20.53 -8.60 0.03
N SER A 103 20.37 -9.90 0.36
CA SER A 103 21.31 -10.93 -0.08
C SER A 103 21.27 -11.19 -1.59
N ALA A 104 20.10 -11.11 -2.21
CA ALA A 104 19.94 -11.37 -3.64
C ALA A 104 20.32 -10.16 -4.51
N TYR A 105 19.87 -8.96 -4.15
CA TYR A 105 20.04 -7.74 -4.94
C TYR A 105 21.21 -6.85 -4.48
N GLY A 106 21.75 -7.09 -3.28
CA GLY A 106 22.91 -6.37 -2.77
C GLY A 106 24.23 -6.78 -3.44
N PRO A 107 25.36 -6.16 -3.04
CA PRO A 107 26.67 -6.47 -3.60
C PRO A 107 27.04 -7.95 -3.48
N GLY A 108 27.43 -8.57 -4.61
CA GLY A 108 27.75 -10.00 -4.70
C GLY A 108 26.54 -10.94 -4.80
N GLY A 109 25.32 -10.41 -4.77
CA GLY A 109 24.09 -11.18 -4.86
C GLY A 109 23.79 -11.67 -6.27
N VAL A 110 22.99 -12.74 -6.37
CA VAL A 110 22.67 -13.40 -7.66
C VAL A 110 21.83 -12.52 -8.60
N MET A 111 21.13 -11.52 -8.05
CA MET A 111 20.33 -10.51 -8.76
C MET A 111 20.94 -9.10 -8.64
N GLN A 112 22.23 -8.99 -8.32
CA GLN A 112 22.91 -7.69 -8.31
C GLN A 112 22.76 -7.00 -9.68
N GLY A 113 22.27 -5.77 -9.69
CA GLY A 113 22.00 -5.01 -10.93
C GLY A 113 20.72 -5.42 -11.67
N GLY A 114 19.77 -6.06 -10.99
CA GLY A 114 18.42 -6.30 -11.50
C GLY A 114 17.65 -5.01 -11.83
N ASP A 115 16.57 -5.14 -12.60
CA ASP A 115 15.75 -4.02 -13.07
C ASP A 115 14.53 -3.75 -12.14
N ILE A 116 14.45 -4.40 -10.98
CA ILE A 116 13.36 -4.14 -10.03
C ILE A 116 13.41 -2.70 -9.49
N LEU A 117 12.25 -2.06 -9.45
CA LEU A 117 12.07 -0.74 -8.88
C LEU A 117 11.29 -0.85 -7.58
N LEU A 118 11.96 -0.54 -6.48
CA LEU A 118 11.38 -0.48 -5.15
C LEU A 118 11.77 0.86 -4.52
N TRP A 119 10.78 1.63 -4.08
CA TRP A 119 10.97 2.84 -3.31
C TRP A 119 9.90 2.96 -2.23
N VAL A 120 10.20 3.73 -1.20
CA VAL A 120 9.27 4.02 -0.10
C VAL A 120 9.42 5.51 0.21
N ASP A 121 8.30 6.21 0.15
CA ASP A 121 8.22 7.59 0.60
C ASP A 121 7.56 7.62 1.98
N LEU A 122 8.14 8.42 2.88
CA LEU A 122 7.68 8.56 4.25
C LEU A 122 7.51 10.03 4.61
N GLY A 123 6.33 10.37 5.13
CA GLY A 123 6.02 11.70 5.64
C GLY A 123 5.39 11.62 7.02
N ILE A 124 5.69 12.61 7.86
CA ILE A 124 4.97 12.89 9.10
C ILE A 124 4.11 14.13 8.81
N ILE A 125 2.80 14.02 9.03
CA ILE A 125 1.83 15.06 8.72
C ILE A 125 1.28 15.61 10.04
N LYS A 126 1.06 16.92 10.13
CA LYS A 126 0.42 17.50 11.33
C LYS A 126 -1.06 17.14 11.37
N GLY A 127 -1.64 17.15 12.57
CA GLY A 127 -3.05 16.77 12.76
C GLY A 127 -4.05 17.65 11.99
N ASP A 128 -3.66 18.88 11.65
CA ASP A 128 -4.44 19.87 10.90
C ASP A 128 -4.08 19.93 9.40
N GLU A 129 -3.22 19.03 8.91
CA GLU A 129 -2.78 18.97 7.51
C GLU A 129 -3.39 17.78 6.74
N ILE A 130 -4.35 17.07 7.34
CA ILE A 130 -5.11 15.99 6.69
C ILE A 130 -6.59 16.37 6.64
N ASP A 131 -7.07 16.66 5.43
CA ASP A 131 -8.49 16.71 5.11
C ASP A 131 -8.90 15.44 4.38
N ALA A 132 -9.90 14.74 4.90
CA ALA A 132 -10.41 13.51 4.33
C ALA A 132 -11.93 13.58 4.15
N GLU A 133 -12.38 13.64 2.90
CA GLU A 133 -13.78 13.74 2.55
C GLU A 133 -14.33 12.42 2.00
N TYR A 134 -15.56 12.09 2.35
CA TYR A 134 -16.22 10.85 1.96
C TYR A 134 -17.61 11.15 1.41
N VAL A 135 -17.86 10.79 0.15
CA VAL A 135 -19.15 10.99 -0.52
C VAL A 135 -19.68 9.64 -0.97
N GLY A 136 -20.79 9.20 -0.38
CA GLY A 136 -21.42 7.92 -0.70
C GLY A 136 -20.57 6.68 -0.40
N CYS A 137 -19.53 6.82 0.43
CA CYS A 137 -18.69 5.70 0.84
C CYS A 137 -19.36 4.84 1.91
N TYR A 138 -19.05 3.54 1.92
CA TYR A 138 -19.46 2.65 3.00
C TYR A 138 -18.83 3.05 4.34
N GLU A 139 -19.55 2.79 5.43
CA GLU A 139 -19.00 2.88 6.79
C GLU A 139 -17.71 2.04 6.88
N GLY A 140 -16.68 2.60 7.53
CA GLY A 140 -15.36 1.95 7.63
C GLY A 140 -14.37 2.29 6.50
N THR A 141 -14.77 3.08 5.51
CA THR A 141 -13.86 3.49 4.42
C THR A 141 -12.82 4.51 4.93
N GLY A 142 -11.54 4.14 4.92
CA GLY A 142 -10.46 5.10 5.20
C GLY A 142 -10.52 5.61 6.63
N PHE A 143 -10.45 6.93 6.81
CA PHE A 143 -10.63 7.62 8.08
C PHE A 143 -12.10 7.71 8.52
N LEU A 144 -13.08 7.44 7.65
CA LEU A 144 -14.51 7.41 8.02
C LEU A 144 -14.77 6.36 9.10
N ALA A 145 -13.93 5.33 9.21
CA ALA A 145 -13.97 4.34 10.28
C ALA A 145 -13.83 4.94 11.70
N PHE A 146 -13.34 6.18 11.81
CA PHE A 146 -13.05 6.87 13.05
C PHE A 146 -13.86 8.15 13.23
N ASP A 147 -14.95 8.32 12.51
CA ASP A 147 -15.81 9.51 12.55
C ASP A 147 -16.34 9.86 13.96
N LYS A 148 -16.45 8.87 14.84
CA LYS A 148 -16.88 8.99 16.25
C LYS A 148 -15.70 9.00 17.23
N SER A 149 -14.46 8.92 16.75
CA SER A 149 -13.27 8.91 17.58
C SER A 149 -12.86 10.33 17.96
N ALA A 150 -12.35 10.51 19.18
CA ALA A 150 -11.72 11.77 19.58
C ALA A 150 -10.39 12.06 18.84
N MET A 151 -9.89 11.10 18.06
CA MET A 151 -8.65 11.25 17.28
C MET A 151 -8.82 12.13 16.03
N PHE A 152 -10.04 12.28 15.52
CA PHE A 152 -10.32 13.04 14.30
C PHE A 152 -11.50 14.00 14.54
N ALA A 153 -11.32 15.26 14.13
CA ALA A 153 -12.45 16.17 14.03
C ALA A 153 -13.31 15.74 12.84
N SER A 154 -14.61 15.53 13.07
CA SER A 154 -15.54 15.10 12.03
C SER A 154 -16.73 16.05 11.95
N LYS A 155 -17.13 16.41 10.73
CA LYS A 155 -18.33 17.21 10.43
C LYS A 155 -19.09 16.49 9.31
N SER A 156 -20.38 16.23 9.53
CA SER A 156 -21.27 15.74 8.49
C SER A 156 -22.08 16.90 7.93
N VAL A 157 -22.14 17.02 6.60
CA VAL A 157 -22.88 18.05 5.88
C VAL A 157 -23.79 17.41 4.82
N THR A 158 -24.95 18.00 4.58
CA THR A 158 -25.91 17.54 3.56
C THR A 158 -25.60 18.06 2.16
N ALA A 159 -24.79 19.12 2.05
CA ALA A 159 -24.24 19.65 0.82
C ALA A 159 -22.76 19.95 1.05
N ALA A 160 -21.91 19.60 0.07
CA ALA A 160 -20.48 19.82 0.18
C ALA A 160 -20.16 21.33 0.26
N GLU A 161 -19.40 21.74 1.27
CA GLU A 161 -18.81 23.08 1.39
C GLU A 161 -17.38 23.03 0.82
N LEU A 162 -17.19 22.45 -0.37
CA LEU A 162 -15.85 22.38 -0.96
C LEU A 162 -15.29 23.80 -1.12
N PRO A 163 -14.09 24.10 -0.60
CA PRO A 163 -13.44 25.34 -0.93
C PRO A 163 -13.25 25.41 -2.45
N ALA A 164 -13.42 26.60 -3.03
CA ALA A 164 -13.38 26.84 -4.48
C ALA A 164 -12.08 26.40 -5.18
N ILE A 165 -11.07 25.99 -4.42
CA ILE A 165 -9.84 25.37 -4.92
C ILE A 165 -10.10 24.04 -5.65
N PHE A 166 -11.20 23.33 -5.35
CA PHE A 166 -11.59 22.11 -6.06
C PHE A 166 -12.47 22.37 -7.28
N ASP A 167 -13.02 23.58 -7.44
CA ASP A 167 -13.81 23.97 -8.63
C ASP A 167 -12.93 24.16 -9.87
N LYS A 168 -11.62 24.36 -9.68
CA LYS A 168 -10.64 24.51 -10.75
C LYS A 168 -9.54 23.47 -10.58
N PRO A 169 -9.24 22.67 -11.61
CA PRO A 169 -8.10 21.75 -11.53
C PRO A 169 -6.83 22.54 -11.17
N ILE A 170 -6.14 22.10 -10.11
CA ILE A 170 -4.82 22.63 -9.79
C ILE A 170 -3.93 22.34 -11.01
N ALA A 171 -3.35 23.39 -11.59
CA ALA A 171 -2.43 23.23 -12.70
C ALA A 171 -1.25 22.36 -12.25
N CYS A 172 -1.20 21.12 -12.75
CA CYS A 172 -0.08 20.23 -12.53
C CYS A 172 1.13 20.82 -13.27
N GLN A 173 1.91 21.64 -12.57
CA GLN A 173 3.18 22.12 -13.09
C GLN A 173 4.16 20.95 -13.05
N PRO A 174 4.89 20.67 -14.15
CA PRO A 174 5.97 19.70 -14.12
C PRO A 174 6.93 20.06 -12.99
N ILE A 175 7.32 19.07 -12.20
CA ILE A 175 8.45 19.23 -11.29
C ILE A 175 9.68 19.34 -12.19
N GLU A 176 10.27 20.54 -12.27
CA GLU A 176 11.58 20.73 -12.90
C GLU A 176 12.62 20.08 -11.98
N TRP A 177 13.28 19.06 -12.49
CA TRP A 177 14.43 18.39 -11.87
C TRP A 177 15.73 18.97 -12.41
#